data_AF-A0AAW4IUQ1-F1
#
_entry.id   AF-A0AAW4IUQ1-F1
#
_cell.length_a   1.000
_cell.length_b   1.000
_cell.length_c   1.000
_cell.angle_alpha   90.00
_cell.angle_beta   90.00
_cell.angle_gamma   90.00
#
_symmetry.space_group_name_H-M   'P 1'
#
loop_
_entity.id
_entity.type
_entity.pdbx_description
1 polymer ?
#
loop_
_entity_poly.entity_id
_entity_poly.type
_entity_poly.pdbx_seq_one_letter_code
_entity_poly.pdbx_strand_id
1 'polypeptide(L)'
;MNKRTTINDILSNKELSIIDILPNETIGDKIKRLRISTGLNYNDFAKKAKVGTMTIYRWETGKRIPNKNYLNQLIQNFSINENYFE
;
A
#
# COMPACT_ATOMS: atom_id res chain seq x y z
N MET A 1 17.01 -18.94 5.05
CA MET A 1 16.02 -18.86 3.96
C MET A 1 14.63 -18.82 4.59
N ASN A 2 14.16 -17.64 4.98
CA ASN A 2 12.91 -17.52 5.73
C ASN A 2 11.74 -17.52 4.74
N LYS A 3 11.02 -18.64 4.69
CA LYS A 3 9.71 -18.78 4.05
C LYS A 3 8.80 -17.71 4.66
N ARG A 4 8.67 -16.57 3.99
CA ARG A 4 7.58 -15.63 4.27
C ARG A 4 6.34 -16.31 3.73
N THR A 5 5.64 -17.03 4.59
CA THR A 5 4.30 -17.54 4.31
C THR A 5 3.50 -16.35 3.78
N THR A 6 3.22 -16.36 2.48
CA THR A 6 2.42 -15.34 1.85
C THR A 6 1.02 -15.45 2.43
N ILE A 7 0.54 -14.36 3.01
CA ILE A 7 -0.84 -14.19 3.46
C ILE A 7 -1.86 -14.59 2.36
N ASN A 8 -1.43 -14.59 1.10
CA ASN A 8 -2.17 -15.01 -0.09
C ASN A 8 -2.57 -16.50 -0.12
N ASP A 9 -1.99 -17.39 0.70
CA ASP A 9 -2.40 -18.82 0.74
C ASP A 9 -3.70 -19.08 1.53
N ILE A 10 -4.23 -18.09 2.26
CA ILE A 10 -5.37 -18.28 3.18
C ILE A 10 -6.65 -17.58 2.69
N LEU A 11 -6.53 -16.63 1.77
CA LEU A 11 -7.56 -15.60 1.65
C LEU A 11 -8.37 -15.70 0.36
N SER A 12 -9.31 -16.63 0.37
CA SER A 12 -10.43 -16.72 -0.57
C SER A 12 -11.46 -15.64 -0.27
N ASN A 13 -11.74 -14.78 -1.27
CA ASN A 13 -12.97 -13.99 -1.51
C ASN A 13 -13.60 -13.12 -0.40
N LYS A 14 -13.08 -13.13 0.83
CA LYS A 14 -13.56 -12.36 1.99
C LYS A 14 -12.74 -11.09 2.24
N GLU A 15 -11.51 -10.99 1.72
CA GLU A 15 -10.60 -9.85 1.92
C GLU A 15 -11.10 -8.53 1.32
N LEU A 16 -11.98 -8.58 0.32
CA LEU A 16 -12.60 -7.37 -0.23
C LEU A 16 -13.44 -6.63 0.83
N SER A 17 -13.83 -7.29 1.95
CA SER A 17 -14.54 -6.66 3.06
C SER A 17 -13.66 -5.97 4.10
N ILE A 18 -12.33 -6.10 4.04
CA ILE A 18 -11.42 -5.49 5.05
C ILE A 18 -11.05 -4.06 4.66
N ILE A 19 -10.91 -3.78 3.36
CA ILE A 19 -10.52 -2.46 2.84
C ILE A 19 -11.49 -1.35 3.25
N ASP A 20 -12.77 -1.70 3.42
CA ASP A 20 -13.84 -0.77 3.82
C ASP A 20 -13.84 -0.45 5.32
N ILE A 21 -13.17 -1.28 6.13
CA ILE A 21 -13.05 -1.10 7.59
C ILE A 21 -11.71 -0.40 7.92
N LEU A 22 -10.78 -0.33 6.96
CA LEU A 22 -9.52 0.38 7.16
C LEU A 22 -9.74 1.89 7.24
N PRO A 23 -8.98 2.58 8.11
CA PRO A 23 -8.96 4.04 8.11
C PRO A 23 -8.67 4.61 6.72
N ASN A 24 -9.16 5.81 6.44
CA ASN A 24 -8.97 6.52 5.17
C ASN A 24 -8.76 8.04 5.37
N GLU A 25 -8.32 8.44 6.56
CA GLU A 25 -8.23 9.85 6.94
C GLU A 25 -6.89 10.47 6.52
N THR A 26 -5.81 9.68 6.62
CA THR A 26 -4.46 10.15 6.31
C THR A 26 -3.96 9.63 4.97
N ILE A 27 -2.92 10.27 4.44
CA ILE A 27 -2.18 9.76 3.28
C ILE A 27 -1.61 8.36 3.56
N GLY A 28 -1.15 8.11 4.78
CA GLY A 28 -0.64 6.80 5.19
C GLY A 28 -1.72 5.72 5.10
N ASP A 29 -2.94 6.05 5.50
CA ASP A 29 -4.09 5.17 5.42
C ASP A 29 -4.46 4.83 3.97
N LYS A 30 -4.52 5.85 3.11
CA LYS A 30 -4.75 5.67 1.66
C LYS A 30 -3.69 4.77 1.03
N ILE A 31 -2.41 4.94 1.39
CA ILE A 31 -1.31 4.07 0.91
C ILE A 31 -1.50 2.63 1.39
N LYS A 32 -1.89 2.44 2.65
CA LYS A 32 -2.15 1.11 3.23
C LYS A 32 -3.31 0.41 2.52
N ARG A 33 -4.40 1.13 2.25
CA ARG A 33 -5.55 0.62 1.49
C ARG A 33 -5.15 0.22 0.07
N LEU A 34 -4.40 1.08 -0.63
CA LEU A 34 -3.84 0.78 -1.95
C LEU A 34 -2.96 -0.49 -1.94
N ARG A 35 -2.10 -0.65 -0.92
CA ARG A 35 -1.27 -1.87 -0.82
C ARG A 35 -2.14 -3.10 -0.65
N ILE A 36 -3.09 -3.07 0.28
CA ILE A 36 -3.95 -4.22 0.57
C ILE A 36 -4.82 -4.56 -0.65
N SER A 37 -5.36 -3.56 -1.36
CA SER A 37 -6.18 -3.77 -2.56
C SER A 37 -5.41 -4.42 -3.72
N THR A 38 -4.08 -4.34 -3.73
CA THR A 38 -3.25 -5.00 -4.75
C THR A 38 -2.95 -6.47 -4.43
N GLY A 39 -3.23 -6.94 -3.20
CA GLY A 39 -2.83 -8.28 -2.75
C GLY A 39 -1.31 -8.49 -2.64
N LEU A 40 -0.53 -7.41 -2.74
CA LEU A 40 0.92 -7.45 -2.65
C LEU A 40 1.39 -7.40 -1.20
N ASN A 41 2.38 -8.22 -0.89
CA ASN A 41 3.11 -8.07 0.37
C ASN A 41 3.95 -6.77 0.36
N TYR A 42 4.47 -6.40 1.53
CA TYR A 42 5.27 -5.19 1.71
C TYR A 42 6.46 -5.06 0.76
N ASN A 43 7.16 -6.16 0.45
CA ASN A 43 8.32 -6.13 -0.44
C ASN A 43 7.91 -5.88 -1.88
N ASP A 44 6.90 -6.61 -2.36
CA ASP A 44 6.48 -6.52 -3.75
C ASP A 44 5.79 -5.18 -4.03
N PHE A 45 5.02 -4.68 -3.08
CA PHE A 45 4.47 -3.34 -3.14
C PHE A 45 5.57 -2.27 -3.19
N ALA A 46 6.56 -2.35 -2.31
CA ALA A 46 7.67 -1.39 -2.30
C ALA A 46 8.49 -1.46 -3.60
N LYS A 47 8.72 -2.66 -4.15
CA LYS A 47 9.40 -2.87 -5.42
C LYS A 47 8.63 -2.25 -6.58
N LYS A 48 7.31 -2.48 -6.67
CA LYS A 48 6.45 -1.87 -7.68
C LYS A 48 6.36 -0.35 -7.52
N ALA A 49 6.30 0.12 -6.28
CA ALA A 49 6.35 1.54 -5.93
C ALA A 49 7.74 2.17 -6.16
N LYS A 50 8.78 1.39 -6.49
CA LYS A 50 10.18 1.82 -6.64
C LYS A 50 10.73 2.59 -5.43
N VAL A 51 10.45 2.12 -4.22
CA VAL A 51 10.96 2.67 -2.96
C VAL A 51 11.39 1.55 -2.00
N GLY A 52 12.06 1.91 -0.91
CA GLY A 52 12.41 0.95 0.14
C GLY A 52 11.19 0.47 0.94
N THR A 53 11.22 -0.77 1.41
CA THR A 53 10.16 -1.35 2.27
C THR A 53 9.93 -0.54 3.54
N MET A 54 11.01 -0.06 4.16
CA MET A 54 10.95 0.81 5.33
C MET A 54 10.30 2.17 5.02
N THR A 55 10.39 2.65 3.78
CA THR A 55 9.71 3.87 3.33
C THR A 55 8.21 3.67 3.35
N ILE A 56 7.71 2.57 2.78
CA ILE A 56 6.28 2.21 2.84
C ILE A 56 5.80 2.11 4.30
N TYR A 57 6.57 1.44 5.16
CA TYR A 57 6.20 1.28 6.56
C TYR A 57 6.08 2.62 7.28
N ARG A 58 7.03 3.54 7.04
CA ARG A 58 6.99 4.88 7.63
C ARG A 58 5.81 5.71 7.12
N TRP A 59 5.41 5.54 5.86
CA TRP A 59 4.22 6.19 5.31
C TRP A 59 2.94 5.63 5.92
N GLU A 60 2.75 4.31 5.93
CA GLU A 60 1.54 3.66 6.47
C GLU A 60 1.36 3.84 7.98
N THR A 61 2.44 4.11 8.72
CA THR A 61 2.38 4.36 10.17
C THR A 61 2.36 5.84 10.53
N GLY A 62 2.30 6.75 9.55
CA GLY A 62 2.33 8.19 9.79
C GLY A 62 3.68 8.72 10.31
N LYS A 63 4.70 7.88 10.44
CA LYS A 63 6.06 8.29 10.87
C LYS A 63 6.74 9.24 9.87
N ARG A 64 6.31 9.21 8.61
CA ARG A 64 6.76 10.14 7.58
C ARG A 64 5.65 10.37 6.57
N ILE A 65 5.48 11.61 6.13
CA ILE A 65 4.54 11.96 5.06
C ILE A 65 5.30 11.93 3.72
N PRO A 66 4.81 11.22 2.69
CA PRO A 66 5.37 11.29 1.35
C PRO A 66 5.18 12.69 0.75
N ASN A 67 6.15 13.13 -0.04
CA ASN A 67 5.99 14.35 -0.82
C ASN A 67 5.19 14.08 -2.11
N LYS A 68 4.80 15.16 -2.81
CA LYS A 68 4.02 15.07 -4.06
C LYS A 68 4.66 14.19 -5.13
N ASN A 69 5.99 14.19 -5.24
CA ASN A 69 6.69 13.36 -6.24
C ASN A 69 6.47 11.87 -5.97
N TYR A 70 6.52 11.44 -4.71
CA TYR A 70 6.25 10.06 -4.33
C TYR A 70 4.78 9.68 -4.53
N LEU A 71 3.84 10.60 -4.27
CA LEU A 71 2.42 10.37 -4.53
C LEU A 71 2.15 10.18 -6.03
N ASN A 72 2.70 11.06 -6.88
CA ASN A 72 2.61 10.92 -8.33
C ASN A 72 3.24 9.62 -8.84
N GLN A 73 4.36 9.22 -8.25
CA GLN A 73 5.01 7.95 -8.56
C GLN A 73 4.12 6.74 -8.20
N LEU A 74 3.38 6.78 -7.09
CA LEU A 74 2.40 5.74 -6.75
C LEU A 74 1.24 5.75 -7.75
N ILE A 75 0.70 6.92 -8.09
CA ILE A 75 -0.38 7.07 -9.07
C ILE A 75 -0.01 6.39 -10.39
N GLN A 76 1.19 6.68 -10.92
CA GLN A 76 1.68 6.12 -12.17
C GLN A 76 1.95 4.60 -12.07
N ASN A 77 2.62 4.15 -11.02
CA ASN A 77 3.02 2.74 -10.90
C ASN A 77 1.84 1.79 -10.65
N PHE A 78 0.73 2.30 -10.10
CA PHE A 78 -0.47 1.53 -9.79
C PHE A 78 -1.66 1.86 -10.69
N SER A 79 -1.51 2.77 -11.65
CA SER A 79 -2.55 3.16 -12.61
C SER A 79 -3.87 3.57 -11.93
N ILE A 80 -3.77 4.36 -10.85
CA ILE A 80 -4.93 4.88 -10.09
C ILE A 80 -5.23 6.33 -10.48
N ASN A 81 -6.36 6.88 -10.02
CA ASN A 81 -6.74 8.27 -10.29
C ASN A 81 -5.75 9.27 -9.66
N GLU A 82 -5.50 10.38 -10.34
CA GLU A 82 -4.65 11.48 -9.86
C GLU A 82 -5.16 12.07 -8.53
N ASN A 83 -6.48 12.10 -8.33
CA ASN A 83 -7.10 12.63 -7.12
C ASN A 83 -7.15 11.62 -5.96
N TYR A 84 -6.59 10.42 -6.11
CA TYR A 84 -6.71 9.37 -5.09
C TYR A 84 -6.18 9.81 -3.72
N PHE A 85 -5.13 10.64 -3.69
CA PHE A 85 -4.50 11.13 -2.47
C PHE A 85 -5.03 12.49 -1.98
N GLU A 86 -5.91 13.14 -2.73
CA GLU A 86 -6.49 14.45 -2.39
C GLU A 86 -7.54 14.39 -1.29
#